data_AF-A0A6A4NIA6-F1
#
_entry.id   AF-A0A6A4NIA6-F1
#
_cell.length_a   1.000
_cell.length_b   1.000
_cell.length_c   1.000
_cell.angle_alpha   90.00
_cell.angle_beta   90.00
_cell.angle_gamma   90.00
#
_symmetry.space_group_name_H-M   'P 1'
#
loop_
_entity.id
_entity.type
_entity.pdbx_description
1 polymer ?
#
loop_
_entity_poly.entity_id
_entity_poly.type
_entity_poly.pdbx_seq_one_letter_code
_entity_poly.pdbx_strand_id
1 'polypeptide(L)'
;MWFDQKPKEQVIDIDAGDTSNELAVVEYIEDIYKFYKLNDSRSHQYMDSQPEINDRMRGILVDWLIDVHTKFDLSLETLYMTINIIDRFLAVKAVPRREL
;
A
#
# COMPACT_ATOMS: atom_id res chain seq x y z
N MET A 1 -41.15 5.32 -2.58
CA MET A 1 -40.54 6.66 -2.41
C MET A 1 -39.67 6.50 -1.18
N TRP A 2 -38.34 6.58 -1.15
CA TRP A 2 -37.40 7.51 -1.77
C TRP A 2 -36.07 6.73 -1.97
N PHE A 3 -35.74 6.33 -3.20
CA PHE A 3 -34.36 5.99 -3.51
C PHE A 3 -33.71 7.30 -3.93
N ASP A 4 -32.87 7.83 -3.04
CA ASP A 4 -32.08 9.02 -3.29
C ASP A 4 -31.09 8.67 -4.42
N GLN A 5 -31.49 8.91 -5.67
CA GLN A 5 -30.59 8.92 -6.82
C GLN A 5 -29.69 10.14 -6.65
N LYS A 6 -28.67 10.00 -5.79
CA LYS A 6 -27.56 10.96 -5.77
C LYS A 6 -27.06 11.08 -7.21
N PRO A 7 -26.97 12.29 -7.78
CA PRO A 7 -26.42 12.46 -9.11
C PRO A 7 -25.03 11.83 -9.11
N LYS A 8 -24.75 10.95 -10.08
CA LYS A 8 -23.40 10.45 -10.28
C LYS A 8 -22.54 11.67 -10.55
N GLU A 9 -21.70 12.00 -9.58
CA GLU A 9 -20.74 13.09 -9.67
C GLU A 9 -19.98 12.91 -10.98
N GLN A 10 -20.01 13.94 -11.82
CA GLN A 10 -19.37 13.88 -13.13
C GLN A 10 -17.87 13.84 -12.88
N VAL A 11 -17.27 12.65 -12.96
CA VAL A 11 -15.84 12.47 -12.75
C VAL A 11 -15.12 13.18 -13.89
N ILE A 12 -14.39 14.24 -13.55
CA ILE A 12 -13.56 14.98 -14.51
C ILE A 12 -12.38 14.09 -14.85
N ASP A 13 -12.19 13.82 -16.14
CA ASP A 13 -10.99 13.16 -16.64
C ASP A 13 -9.81 14.14 -16.55
N ILE A 14 -8.94 13.90 -15.58
CA ILE A 14 -7.77 14.75 -15.31
C ILE A 14 -6.64 14.51 -16.31
N ASP A 15 -6.66 13.39 -17.05
CA ASP A 15 -5.61 12.97 -17.97
C ASP A 15 -5.94 13.33 -19.44
N ALA A 16 -7.14 13.87 -19.70
CA ALA A 16 -7.60 14.25 -21.03
C ALA A 16 -6.64 15.22 -21.76
N GLY A 17 -5.97 16.09 -21.00
CA GLY A 17 -4.99 17.06 -21.51
C GLY A 17 -3.67 16.45 -21.98
N ASP A 18 -3.36 15.22 -21.53
CA ASP A 18 -2.08 14.55 -21.78
C ASP A 18 -2.18 13.51 -22.90
N THR A 19 -3.31 13.42 -23.59
CA THR A 19 -3.55 12.47 -24.69
C THR A 19 -2.53 12.54 -25.83
N SER A 20 -1.92 13.71 -26.07
CA SER A 20 -0.87 13.88 -27.08
C SER A 20 0.56 13.68 -26.54
N ASN A 21 0.73 13.41 -25.25
CA ASN A 21 2.03 13.19 -24.62
C ASN A 21 2.33 11.68 -24.59
N GLU A 22 3.17 11.21 -25.51
CA GLU A 22 3.57 9.80 -25.58
C GLU A 22 4.23 9.28 -24.28
N LEU A 23 4.85 10.17 -23.48
CA LEU A 23 5.46 9.82 -22.19
C LEU A 23 4.44 9.71 -21.04
N ALA A 24 3.22 10.21 -21.21
CA ALA A 24 2.15 10.10 -20.22
C ALA A 24 1.46 8.74 -20.26
N VAL A 25 1.58 8.00 -21.38
CA VAL A 25 1.17 6.59 -21.48
C VAL A 25 -0.32 6.41 -21.09
N VAL A 26 -1.14 7.41 -21.47
CA VAL A 26 -2.55 7.56 -21.03
C VAL A 26 -3.41 6.34 -21.38
N GLU A 27 -3.12 5.68 -22.50
CA GLU A 27 -3.83 4.49 -22.97
C GLU A 27 -3.77 3.29 -22.00
N TYR A 28 -2.77 3.23 -21.11
CA TYR A 28 -2.63 2.14 -20.13
C TYR A 28 -3.10 2.52 -18.73
N ILE A 29 -3.40 3.79 -18.47
CA ILE A 29 -3.71 4.30 -17.12
C ILE A 29 -4.86 3.50 -16.50
N GLU A 30 -5.94 3.28 -17.25
CA GLU A 30 -7.08 2.50 -16.74
C GLU A 30 -6.69 1.08 -16.34
N ASP A 31 -5.88 0.41 -17.15
CA ASP A 31 -5.51 -0.99 -16.92
C ASP A 31 -4.50 -1.12 -15.78
N ILE A 32 -3.58 -0.17 -15.67
CA ILE A 32 -2.66 -0.03 -14.54
C ILE A 32 -3.46 0.16 -13.24
N TYR A 33 -4.44 1.08 -13.23
CA TYR A 33 -5.29 1.30 -12.06
C TYR A 33 -6.13 0.07 -11.71
N LYS A 34 -6.74 -0.58 -12.71
CA LYS A 34 -7.50 -1.83 -12.50
C LYS A 34 -6.59 -2.90 -11.88
N PHE A 35 -5.38 -3.08 -12.40
CA PHE A 35 -4.41 -4.02 -11.87
C PHE A 35 -4.04 -3.72 -10.41
N TYR A 36 -3.67 -2.49 -10.09
CA TYR A 36 -3.33 -2.11 -8.72
C TYR A 36 -4.51 -2.26 -7.76
N LYS A 37 -5.72 -1.91 -8.19
CA LYS A 37 -6.92 -2.05 -7.36
C LYS A 37 -7.28 -3.51 -7.06
N LEU A 38 -7.05 -4.41 -8.02
CA LEU A 38 -7.23 -5.85 -7.82
C LEU A 38 -6.16 -6.42 -6.88
N ASN A 39 -4.93 -5.90 -6.97
CA ASN A 39 -3.79 -6.35 -6.18
C ASN A 39 -3.61 -5.60 -4.86
N ASP A 40 -4.50 -4.66 -4.53
CA ASP A 40 -4.52 -3.96 -3.24
C ASP A 40 -4.91 -4.96 -2.13
N SER A 41 -3.92 -5.75 -1.72
CA SER A 41 -4.04 -6.72 -0.65
C SER A 41 -4.05 -5.95 0.67
N ARG A 42 -5.23 -5.57 1.13
CA ARG A 42 -5.40 -5.10 2.49
C ARG A 42 -5.05 -6.28 3.42
N SER A 43 -3.88 -6.22 4.09
CA SER A 43 -3.55 -7.15 5.16
C SER A 43 -4.44 -6.83 6.36
N HIS A 44 -5.66 -7.34 6.32
CA HIS A 44 -6.59 -7.17 7.42
C HIS A 44 -6.09 -8.01 8.61
N GLN A 45 -5.79 -7.31 9.71
CA GLN A 45 -5.76 -7.84 11.08
C GLN A 45 -4.93 -9.12 11.28
N TYR A 46 -3.67 -9.13 10.83
CA TYR A 46 -2.77 -10.23 11.17
C TYR A 46 -2.24 -10.15 12.60
N MET A 47 -2.27 -8.97 13.23
CA MET A 47 -1.70 -8.79 14.57
C MET A 47 -2.47 -9.61 15.62
N ASP A 48 -3.77 -9.86 15.42
CA ASP A 48 -4.57 -10.72 16.28
C ASP A 48 -4.11 -12.20 16.25
N SER A 49 -3.42 -12.60 15.19
CA SER A 49 -2.86 -13.96 15.03
C SER A 49 -1.44 -14.10 15.60
N GLN A 50 -0.83 -12.99 16.05
CA GLN A 50 0.51 -12.97 16.62
C GLN A 50 0.46 -13.08 18.15
N PRO A 51 1.03 -14.14 18.75
CA PRO A 51 0.95 -14.35 20.20
C PRO A 51 1.91 -13.47 21.01
N GLU A 52 3.03 -13.03 20.43
CA GLU A 52 4.11 -12.33 21.14
C GLU A 52 4.44 -10.94 20.59
N ILE A 53 3.85 -10.57 19.45
CA ILE A 53 4.10 -9.31 18.74
C ILE A 53 2.81 -8.49 18.72
N ASN A 54 2.93 -7.17 18.86
CA ASN A 54 1.81 -6.25 18.78
C ASN A 54 2.12 -5.05 17.88
N ASP A 55 1.10 -4.22 17.61
CA ASP A 55 1.21 -3.05 16.74
C ASP A 55 2.29 -2.06 17.17
N ARG A 56 2.52 -1.92 18.49
CA ARG A 56 3.57 -1.06 19.02
C ARG A 56 4.96 -1.57 18.65
N MET A 57 5.19 -2.88 18.74
CA MET A 57 6.47 -3.48 18.36
C MET A 57 6.73 -3.33 16.85
N ARG A 58 5.70 -3.51 16.02
CA ARG A 58 5.77 -3.18 14.59
C ARG A 58 6.13 -1.70 14.37
N GLY A 59 5.51 -0.78 15.12
CA GLY A 59 5.82 0.64 15.04
C GLY A 59 7.29 0.95 15.31
N ILE A 60 7.88 0.32 16.34
CA ILE A 60 9.31 0.46 16.67
C ILE A 60 10.20 -0.08 15.54
N LEU A 61 9.86 -1.24 14.97
CA LEU A 61 10.60 -1.80 13.84
C LEU A 61 10.56 -0.88 12.61
N VAL A 62 9.38 -0.33 12.30
CA VAL A 62 9.20 0.57 11.15
C VAL A 62 9.97 1.88 11.35
N ASP A 63 9.95 2.45 12.56
CA ASP A 63 10.72 3.65 12.91
C ASP A 63 12.23 3.43 12.67
N TRP A 64 12.75 2.30 13.15
CA TRP A 64 14.14 1.91 12.88
C TRP A 64 14.43 1.70 11.39
N LEU A 65 13.49 1.11 10.63
CA LEU A 65 13.65 0.94 9.18
C LEU A 65 13.69 2.27 8.43
N ILE A 66 12.98 3.30 8.90
CA ILE A 66 13.03 4.66 8.33
C ILE A 66 14.43 5.27 8.54
N ASP A 67 15.01 5.09 9.72
CA ASP A 67 16.38 5.55 10.00
C ASP A 67 17.40 4.88 9.07
N VAL A 68 17.27 3.56 8.87
CA VAL A 68 18.14 2.80 7.95
C VAL A 68 17.93 3.26 6.51
N HIS A 69 16.68 3.36 6.05
CA HIS A 69 16.30 3.84 4.73
C HIS A 69 16.93 5.21 4.43
N THR A 70 16.81 6.14 5.38
CA THR A 70 17.35 7.50 5.28
C THR A 70 18.87 7.50 5.26
N LYS A 71 19.50 6.69 6.12
CA LYS A 71 20.96 6.59 6.20
C LYS A 71 21.62 6.13 4.90
N PHE A 72 20.94 5.28 4.14
CA PHE A 72 21.43 4.73 2.87
C PHE A 72 20.86 5.42 1.63
N ASP A 73 20.06 6.49 1.80
CA ASP A 73 19.43 7.25 0.72
C ASP A 73 18.68 6.34 -0.29
N LEU A 74 17.90 5.39 0.25
CA LEU A 74 17.15 4.44 -0.56
C LEU A 74 15.88 5.08 -1.14
N SER A 75 15.33 4.48 -2.19
CA SER A 75 14.06 4.96 -2.77
C SER A 75 12.88 4.70 -1.82
N LEU A 76 11.83 5.53 -1.89
CA LEU A 76 10.63 5.33 -1.07
C LEU A 76 9.91 4.02 -1.41
N GLU A 77 9.94 3.61 -2.67
CA GLU A 77 9.40 2.33 -3.14
C GLU A 77 10.05 1.16 -2.40
N THR A 78 11.35 1.25 -2.12
CA THR A 78 12.10 0.22 -1.37
C THR A 78 11.58 0.10 0.07
N LEU A 79 11.33 1.23 0.74
CA LEU A 79 10.78 1.24 2.10
C LEU A 79 9.38 0.61 2.13
N TYR A 80 8.47 1.07 1.25
CA TYR A 80 7.10 0.58 1.22
C TYR A 80 7.03 -0.90 0.87
N MET A 81 7.86 -1.36 -0.08
CA MET A 81 7.93 -2.78 -0.43
C MET A 81 8.47 -3.63 0.72
N THR A 82 9.50 -3.15 1.44
CA THR A 82 10.05 -3.84 2.60
C THR A 82 9.01 -4.00 3.71
N ILE A 83 8.30 -2.92 4.06
CA ILE A 83 7.22 -2.96 5.05
C ILE A 83 6.12 -3.93 4.60
N ASN A 84 5.71 -3.88 3.33
CA ASN A 84 4.70 -4.78 2.79
C ASN A 84 5.10 -6.26 2.88
N ILE A 85 6.37 -6.58 2.61
CA ILE A 85 6.91 -7.94 2.72
C ILE A 85 6.88 -8.40 4.18
N ILE A 86 7.32 -7.56 5.12
CA ILE A 86 7.30 -7.87 6.56
C ILE A 86 5.88 -8.14 7.04
N ASP A 87 4.93 -7.27 6.71
CA ASP A 87 3.54 -7.43 7.14
C ASP A 87 2.90 -8.70 6.56
N ARG A 88 3.19 -9.03 5.30
CA ARG A 88 2.72 -10.27 4.66
C ARG A 88 3.38 -11.51 5.27
N PHE A 89 4.65 -11.43 5.65
CA PHE A 89 5.33 -12.52 6.34
C PHE A 89 4.72 -12.77 7.73
N LEU A 90 4.50 -11.71 8.51
CA LEU A 90 3.82 -11.78 9.80
C LEU A 90 2.35 -12.22 9.66
N ALA A 91 1.71 -12.01 8.52
CA ALA A 91 0.37 -12.55 8.28
C ALA A 91 0.32 -14.08 8.14
N VAL A 92 1.43 -14.72 7.79
CA VAL A 92 1.50 -16.17 7.56
C VAL A 92 2.27 -16.89 8.67
N LYS A 93 3.20 -16.21 9.34
CA LYS A 93 4.11 -16.82 10.31
C LYS A 93 4.03 -16.12 11.66
N ALA A 94 3.70 -16.88 12.69
CA ALA A 94 3.90 -16.45 14.07
C ALA A 94 5.41 -16.39 14.38
N VAL A 95 5.88 -15.23 14.83
CA VAL A 95 7.30 -14.96 15.11
C VAL A 95 7.46 -14.64 16.60
N PRO A 96 8.44 -15.22 17.30
CA PRO A 96 8.69 -14.88 18.70
C PRO A 96 9.29 -13.49 18.81
N ARG A 97 9.03 -12.80 19.93
CA ARG A 97 9.46 -11.40 20.11
C ARG A 97 10.96 -11.15 19.89
N ARG A 98 11.82 -12.13 20.21
CA ARG A 98 13.28 -12.00 20.11
C ARG A 98 13.79 -11.94 18.66
N GLU A 99 12.95 -12.33 17.71
CA GLU A 99 13.27 -12.40 16.27
C GLU A 99 12.65 -11.23 15.50
N LEU A 100 12.03 -10.28 16.21
CA LEU A 100 11.55 -9.01 15.69
C LEU A 100 12.52 -7.88 16.07
#